data_AF-Q95JS5-F1
#
_entry.id   AF-Q95JS5-F1
#
_cell.length_a   1.000
_cell.length_b   1.000
_cell.length_c   1.000
_cell.angle_alpha   90.00
_cell.angle_beta   90.00
_cell.angle_gamma   90.00
#
_symmetry.space_group_name_H-M   'P 1'
#
loop_
_entity.id
_entity.type
_entity.pdbx_description
1 polymer ?
#
loop_
_entity_poly.entity_id
_entity_poly.type
_entity_poly.pdbx_seq_one_letter_code
_entity_poly.pdbx_strand_id
1 'polypeptide(L)'
;MEDSSTDTEKEEEEEKDEKDQEPIYAIVPTINIQDERFVDLSETPAFIFLHELHAMGKLPGTRMAELKAKYTLLHDAVMSTQESEVQLLQNAKRFTEQVQQQQFHLQQADNFPEAFSTEVSKMREQLLKYQNEYNAVKEREFHNQYRLNSLKEEKIIIMKEFEKIPKPGEMEKKMKILRESTEELRKEIMQKKLEIKNLREDLASKQKQLLKEQKELEELLEHQVVLKDEVAHHQTIPVQIGKEIEKITRKKVEMEKKKILLEQEVKNLNDSLKKVENKVSAIVEEKENVIKEVEGKRALLEIKEREHNQLVKLLELARENEATSLTERGILDLNLRNSLIDKQNYHDELSRKQREKERDFRNLRKMELLLKVSWDALTQTQAMHQRLLLEIEAIPKDDSTLSERRRELHKEVEVAKRNLAQQKIISEMESKLVEQQLAEENKLLKEQENMKELVFNLVRMTQIKIDEKEQKSKDFLKAQQKYTNIVKEIKAKDLEIRIHKKKKCEIYRRLKEFAKLYDTIRNERNKFVNLLHKAHQKKKKKK
;
A
#
# COMPACT_ATOMS: atom_id res chain seq x y z
N MET A 1 -99.53 -47.90 -24.13
CA MET A 1 -98.76 -46.78 -23.53
C MET A 1 -97.32 -47.22 -23.36
N GLU A 2 -96.49 -47.23 -24.40
CA GLU A 2 -96.76 -46.84 -25.80
C GLU A 2 -96.15 -47.89 -26.75
N ASP A 3 -96.77 -47.94 -27.93
CA ASP A 3 -96.58 -48.86 -29.05
C ASP A 3 -95.26 -48.52 -29.81
N SER A 4 -94.73 -49.25 -30.82
CA SER A 4 -95.10 -50.45 -31.59
C SER A 4 -93.79 -51.22 -31.96
N SER A 5 -93.70 -52.49 -32.40
CA SER A 5 -94.23 -53.15 -33.63
C SER A 5 -93.82 -52.44 -34.94
N THR A 6 -93.42 -53.11 -36.06
CA THR A 6 -93.05 -54.52 -36.36
C THR A 6 -92.40 -54.60 -37.77
N ASP A 7 -91.65 -55.68 -38.08
CA ASP A 7 -91.37 -56.28 -39.42
C ASP A 7 -90.70 -55.37 -40.52
N THR A 8 -90.32 -55.77 -41.74
CA THR A 8 -90.43 -57.05 -42.52
C THR A 8 -89.30 -57.16 -43.59
N GLU A 9 -88.79 -58.39 -43.80
CA GLU A 9 -88.57 -59.16 -45.07
C GLU A 9 -87.82 -58.68 -46.36
N LYS A 10 -87.46 -59.72 -47.15
CA LYS A 10 -87.03 -59.82 -48.58
C LYS A 10 -85.60 -59.39 -48.95
N GLU A 11 -84.75 -60.22 -49.59
CA GLU A 11 -84.83 -61.17 -50.74
C GLU A 11 -84.61 -60.50 -52.10
N GLU A 12 -83.57 -60.94 -52.83
CA GLU A 12 -83.50 -61.09 -54.30
C GLU A 12 -82.12 -61.68 -54.72
N GLU A 13 -82.14 -62.76 -55.53
CA GLU A 13 -81.34 -63.01 -56.77
C GLU A 13 -79.77 -63.01 -56.76
N GLU A 14 -79.04 -63.80 -57.59
CA GLU A 14 -79.39 -64.91 -58.51
C GLU A 14 -78.17 -65.85 -58.79
N GLU A 15 -78.36 -66.86 -59.65
CA GLU A 15 -77.39 -67.91 -60.03
C GLU A 15 -76.27 -67.46 -61.00
N LYS A 16 -75.11 -68.17 -61.02
CA LYS A 16 -74.19 -68.29 -62.18
C LYS A 16 -73.42 -69.61 -62.25
N ASP A 17 -74.10 -70.61 -62.81
CA ASP A 17 -73.77 -71.44 -63.99
C ASP A 17 -72.33 -71.54 -64.60
N GLU A 18 -72.17 -72.60 -65.40
CA GLU A 18 -71.19 -72.91 -66.49
C GLU A 18 -69.82 -73.59 -66.23
N LYS A 19 -69.84 -74.93 -66.42
CA LYS A 19 -69.15 -75.73 -67.48
C LYS A 19 -67.63 -76.06 -67.47
N ASP A 20 -67.38 -77.37 -67.42
CA ASP A 20 -66.66 -78.23 -68.38
C ASP A 20 -65.24 -77.89 -68.89
N GLN A 21 -64.33 -78.86 -68.74
CA GLN A 21 -63.10 -79.01 -69.53
C GLN A 21 -62.87 -80.49 -69.90
N GLU A 22 -62.35 -80.75 -71.10
CA GLU A 22 -62.22 -82.09 -71.68
C GLU A 22 -61.02 -82.90 -71.13
N PRO A 23 -61.12 -84.25 -71.02
CA PRO A 23 -60.02 -85.10 -70.57
C PRO A 23 -59.03 -85.48 -71.68
N ILE A 24 -57.74 -85.56 -71.32
CA ILE A 24 -56.62 -85.87 -72.23
C ILE A 24 -56.47 -87.39 -72.42
N TYR A 25 -56.32 -87.83 -73.68
CA TYR A 25 -55.95 -89.21 -74.02
C TYR A 25 -54.43 -89.41 -74.07
N ALA A 26 -53.94 -90.56 -73.59
CA ALA A 26 -52.55 -90.99 -73.70
C ALA A 26 -52.44 -92.24 -74.59
N ILE A 27 -51.38 -92.32 -75.41
CA ILE A 27 -51.15 -93.40 -76.39
C ILE A 27 -50.20 -94.47 -75.81
N VAL A 28 -50.46 -95.73 -76.15
CA VAL A 28 -49.78 -96.92 -75.61
C VAL A 28 -48.42 -97.18 -76.31
N PRO A 29 -47.34 -97.50 -75.58
CA PRO A 29 -46.08 -97.98 -76.17
C PRO A 29 -46.16 -99.44 -76.65
N THR A 30 -45.51 -99.75 -77.78
CA THR A 30 -45.41 -101.10 -78.34
C THR A 30 -43.98 -101.63 -78.26
N ILE A 31 -43.79 -102.86 -77.75
CA ILE A 31 -42.71 -103.84 -78.06
C ILE A 31 -43.08 -105.11 -77.26
N ASN A 32 -43.52 -106.23 -77.86
CA ASN A 32 -42.83 -107.14 -78.78
C ASN A 32 -41.88 -108.12 -78.06
N ILE A 33 -42.48 -109.17 -77.48
CA ILE A 33 -41.81 -110.32 -76.86
C ILE A 33 -41.62 -111.42 -77.93
N GLN A 34 -40.47 -112.09 -77.95
CA GLN A 34 -40.26 -113.27 -78.81
C GLN A 34 -40.91 -114.50 -78.19
N ASP A 35 -41.59 -115.30 -79.00
CA ASP A 35 -42.54 -116.31 -78.53
C ASP A 35 -41.83 -117.62 -78.12
N GLU A 36 -41.21 -117.64 -76.94
CA GLU A 36 -40.42 -118.78 -76.40
C GLU A 36 -41.24 -120.05 -76.11
N ARG A 37 -42.56 -120.05 -76.39
CA ARG A 37 -43.54 -121.10 -76.04
C ARG A 37 -43.26 -122.52 -76.56
N PHE A 38 -42.29 -122.67 -77.47
CA PHE A 38 -42.02 -123.91 -78.21
C PHE A 38 -40.54 -124.33 -78.18
N VAL A 39 -39.82 -124.05 -77.11
CA VAL A 39 -38.48 -124.61 -76.87
C VAL A 39 -38.60 -125.95 -76.14
N ASP A 40 -38.09 -127.05 -76.70
CA ASP A 40 -37.97 -128.30 -75.96
C ASP A 40 -36.95 -128.11 -74.82
N LEU A 41 -37.43 -128.20 -73.58
CA LEU A 41 -36.62 -128.08 -72.37
C LEU A 41 -35.42 -129.03 -72.39
N SER A 42 -35.53 -130.19 -73.05
CA SER A 42 -34.45 -131.17 -73.25
C SER A 42 -33.22 -130.59 -73.95
N GLU A 43 -33.43 -129.74 -74.96
CA GLU A 43 -32.39 -129.15 -75.80
C GLU A 43 -31.90 -127.79 -75.28
N THR A 44 -32.51 -127.26 -74.21
CA THR A 44 -32.05 -125.98 -73.63
C THR A 44 -30.59 -126.08 -73.16
N PRO A 45 -29.76 -125.02 -73.36
CA PRO A 45 -28.37 -125.02 -72.90
C PRO A 45 -28.22 -125.36 -71.41
N ALA A 46 -29.20 -124.97 -70.58
CA ALA A 46 -29.26 -125.34 -69.16
C ALA A 46 -29.38 -126.86 -68.94
N PHE A 47 -30.26 -127.55 -69.67
CA PHE A 47 -30.43 -129.00 -69.55
C PHE A 47 -29.26 -129.79 -70.13
N ILE A 48 -28.56 -129.25 -71.13
CA ILE A 48 -27.35 -129.84 -71.74
C ILE A 48 -26.17 -129.72 -70.77
N PHE A 49 -25.85 -128.53 -70.26
CA PHE A 49 -24.77 -128.32 -69.28
C PHE A 49 -24.94 -129.18 -68.02
N LEU A 50 -26.17 -129.36 -67.54
CA LEU A 50 -26.47 -130.22 -66.40
C LEU A 50 -26.18 -131.70 -66.69
N HIS A 51 -26.35 -132.18 -67.93
CA HIS A 51 -25.96 -133.53 -68.33
C HIS A 51 -24.44 -133.70 -68.47
N GLU A 52 -23.71 -132.74 -69.03
CA GLU A 52 -22.24 -132.82 -69.13
C GLU A 52 -21.57 -132.90 -67.74
N LEU A 53 -22.02 -132.07 -66.79
CA LEU A 53 -21.49 -132.07 -65.42
C LEU A 53 -21.76 -133.39 -64.68
N HIS A 54 -22.84 -134.08 -65.01
CA HIS A 54 -23.12 -135.44 -64.54
C HIS A 54 -22.22 -136.48 -65.23
N ALA A 55 -22.06 -136.41 -66.56
CA ALA A 55 -21.22 -137.32 -67.33
C ALA A 55 -19.73 -137.25 -66.93
N MET A 56 -19.24 -136.08 -66.54
CA MET A 56 -17.90 -135.89 -65.97
C MET A 56 -17.75 -136.42 -64.52
N GLY A 57 -18.80 -137.03 -63.93
CA GLY A 57 -18.80 -137.55 -62.56
C GLY A 57 -18.76 -136.47 -61.47
N LYS A 58 -18.83 -135.18 -61.83
CA LYS A 58 -18.75 -134.05 -60.89
C LYS A 58 -20.08 -133.74 -60.20
N LEU A 59 -21.21 -134.15 -60.79
CA LEU A 59 -22.55 -133.91 -60.26
C LEU A 59 -23.30 -135.24 -60.07
N PRO A 60 -23.84 -135.56 -58.88
CA PRO A 60 -24.70 -136.73 -58.69
C PRO A 60 -26.05 -136.58 -59.40
N GLY A 61 -26.59 -137.67 -59.96
CA GLY A 61 -27.81 -137.67 -60.78
C GLY A 61 -29.06 -137.14 -60.08
N THR A 62 -29.18 -137.36 -58.77
CA THR A 62 -30.27 -136.78 -57.95
C THR A 62 -30.23 -135.25 -57.94
N ARG A 63 -29.03 -134.65 -57.87
CA ARG A 63 -28.86 -133.19 -57.87
C ARG A 63 -29.01 -132.58 -59.26
N MET A 64 -28.68 -133.33 -60.31
CA MET A 64 -29.03 -132.97 -61.69
C MET A 64 -30.55 -132.88 -61.88
N ALA A 65 -31.30 -133.87 -61.37
CA ALA A 65 -32.75 -133.91 -61.48
C ALA A 65 -33.44 -132.74 -60.74
N GLU A 66 -33.00 -132.40 -59.53
CA GLU A 66 -33.50 -131.22 -58.80
C GLU A 66 -33.30 -129.91 -59.59
N LEU A 67 -32.15 -129.72 -60.22
CA LEU A 67 -31.85 -128.49 -60.96
C LEU A 67 -32.66 -128.42 -62.26
N LYS A 68 -32.85 -129.56 -62.94
CA LYS A 68 -33.75 -129.64 -64.10
C LYS A 68 -35.20 -129.29 -63.72
N ALA A 69 -35.74 -129.89 -62.67
CA ALA A 69 -37.09 -129.61 -62.18
C ALA A 69 -37.32 -128.14 -61.82
N LYS A 70 -36.31 -127.47 -61.22
CA LYS A 70 -36.39 -126.04 -60.90
C LYS A 70 -36.39 -125.13 -62.12
N TYR A 71 -35.71 -125.50 -63.19
CA TYR A 71 -35.71 -124.74 -64.44
C TYR A 71 -37.03 -124.91 -65.21
N THR A 72 -37.59 -126.12 -65.25
CA THR A 72 -38.96 -126.37 -65.76
C THR A 72 -40.00 -125.51 -65.04
N LEU A 73 -40.00 -125.52 -63.69
CA LEU A 73 -40.92 -124.69 -62.89
C LEU A 73 -40.84 -123.19 -63.18
N LEU A 74 -39.66 -122.67 -63.58
CA LEU A 74 -39.50 -121.26 -63.92
C LEU A 74 -40.08 -120.95 -65.32
N HIS A 75 -39.84 -121.83 -66.29
CA HIS A 75 -40.42 -121.74 -67.63
C HIS A 75 -41.96 -121.76 -67.59
N ASP A 76 -42.53 -122.73 -66.87
CA ASP A 76 -43.98 -122.92 -66.77
C ASP A 76 -44.68 -121.71 -66.09
N ALA A 77 -43.99 -121.06 -65.15
CA ALA A 77 -44.47 -119.82 -64.51
C ALA A 77 -44.54 -118.65 -65.50
N VAL A 78 -43.51 -118.45 -66.33
CA VAL A 78 -43.49 -117.40 -67.37
C VAL A 78 -44.62 -117.63 -68.39
N MET A 79 -44.77 -118.87 -68.85
CA MET A 79 -45.85 -119.29 -69.74
C MET A 79 -47.23 -118.93 -69.17
N SER A 80 -47.50 -119.32 -67.92
CA SER A 80 -48.79 -119.06 -67.26
C SER A 80 -49.09 -117.56 -67.12
N THR A 81 -48.08 -116.72 -66.84
CA THR A 81 -48.29 -115.26 -66.78
C THR A 81 -48.67 -114.65 -68.14
N GLN A 82 -48.07 -115.11 -69.25
CA GLN A 82 -48.41 -114.61 -70.59
C GLN A 82 -49.84 -115.01 -71.01
N GLU A 83 -50.30 -116.21 -70.65
CA GLU A 83 -51.69 -116.61 -70.92
C GLU A 83 -52.70 -115.79 -70.11
N SER A 84 -52.38 -115.45 -68.85
CA SER A 84 -53.25 -114.65 -67.99
C SER A 84 -53.46 -113.22 -68.54
N GLU A 85 -52.41 -112.59 -69.06
CA GLU A 85 -52.48 -111.25 -69.67
C GLU A 85 -53.43 -111.22 -70.88
N VAL A 86 -53.34 -112.22 -71.76
CA VAL A 86 -54.21 -112.36 -72.94
C VAL A 86 -55.68 -112.53 -72.54
N GLN A 87 -55.98 -113.29 -71.48
CA GLN A 87 -57.36 -113.46 -70.99
C GLN A 87 -57.94 -112.15 -70.42
N LEU A 88 -57.15 -111.35 -69.70
CA LEU A 88 -57.60 -110.07 -69.14
C LEU A 88 -57.97 -109.07 -70.26
N LEU A 89 -57.19 -109.03 -71.34
CA LEU A 89 -57.50 -108.20 -72.52
C LEU A 89 -58.78 -108.62 -73.26
N GLN A 90 -59.13 -109.91 -73.27
CA GLN A 90 -60.41 -110.38 -73.82
C GLN A 90 -61.60 -109.98 -72.92
N ASN A 91 -61.46 -110.12 -71.60
CA ASN A 91 -62.50 -109.74 -70.65
C ASN A 91 -62.82 -108.23 -70.71
N ALA A 92 -61.80 -107.38 -70.84
CA ALA A 92 -61.98 -105.93 -70.96
C ALA A 92 -62.91 -105.54 -72.12
N LYS A 93 -62.73 -106.12 -73.31
CA LYS A 93 -63.60 -105.86 -74.48
C LYS A 93 -65.05 -106.26 -74.22
N ARG A 94 -65.27 -107.44 -73.65
CA ARG A 94 -66.61 -107.99 -73.37
C ARG A 94 -67.43 -107.10 -72.44
N PHE A 95 -66.80 -106.51 -71.41
CA PHE A 95 -67.52 -105.64 -70.48
C PHE A 95 -67.98 -104.32 -71.12
N THR A 96 -67.21 -103.76 -72.06
CA THR A 96 -67.60 -102.55 -72.80
C THR A 96 -68.90 -102.75 -73.61
N GLU A 97 -69.06 -103.91 -74.25
CA GLU A 97 -70.28 -104.24 -75.01
C GLU A 97 -71.53 -104.35 -74.11
N GLN A 98 -71.38 -104.91 -72.90
CA GLN A 98 -72.51 -105.07 -71.97
C GLN A 98 -73.04 -103.73 -71.43
N VAL A 99 -72.16 -102.74 -71.20
CA VAL A 99 -72.57 -101.40 -70.75
C VAL A 99 -73.44 -100.69 -71.80
N GLN A 100 -73.09 -100.82 -73.09
CA GLN A 100 -73.87 -100.22 -74.18
C GLN A 100 -75.27 -100.83 -74.31
N GLN A 101 -75.42 -102.15 -74.11
CA GLN A 101 -76.72 -102.82 -74.15
C GLN A 101 -77.64 -102.36 -73.00
N GLN A 102 -77.10 -102.13 -71.80
CA GLN A 102 -77.91 -101.71 -70.64
C GLN A 102 -78.48 -100.30 -70.80
N GLN A 103 -77.74 -99.38 -71.44
CA GLN A 103 -78.24 -98.03 -71.73
C GLN A 103 -79.43 -98.03 -72.70
N PHE A 104 -79.46 -98.93 -73.69
CA PHE A 104 -80.57 -99.04 -74.64
C PHE A 104 -81.88 -99.49 -73.97
N HIS A 105 -81.83 -100.45 -73.04
CA HIS A 105 -83.03 -100.98 -72.40
C HIS A 105 -83.76 -99.96 -71.51
N LEU A 106 -83.03 -99.02 -70.88
CA LEU A 106 -83.65 -97.97 -70.06
C LEU A 106 -84.57 -97.06 -70.89
N GLN A 107 -84.19 -96.72 -72.12
CA GLN A 107 -85.00 -95.86 -73.00
C GLN A 107 -86.34 -96.48 -73.45
N GLN A 108 -86.55 -97.79 -73.26
CA GLN A 108 -87.84 -98.43 -73.58
C GLN A 108 -88.86 -98.33 -72.43
N ALA A 109 -88.44 -98.04 -71.20
CA ALA A 109 -89.31 -98.13 -70.03
C ALA A 109 -90.36 -96.99 -69.93
N ASP A 110 -90.02 -95.79 -70.41
CA ASP A 110 -90.76 -94.55 -70.10
C ASP A 110 -92.09 -94.36 -70.87
N ASN A 111 -92.50 -95.33 -71.72
CA ASN A 111 -93.49 -95.11 -72.79
C ASN A 111 -94.79 -95.96 -72.72
N PHE A 112 -95.19 -96.51 -71.55
CA PHE A 112 -96.32 -97.45 -71.47
C PHE A 112 -97.54 -96.96 -70.65
N PRO A 113 -98.78 -96.94 -71.22
CA PRO A 113 -100.01 -96.58 -70.51
C PRO A 113 -100.93 -97.77 -70.17
N GLU A 114 -101.66 -97.70 -69.04
CA GLU A 114 -102.58 -98.74 -68.57
C GLU A 114 -104.00 -98.19 -68.28
N ALA A 115 -105.07 -98.86 -68.77
CA ALA A 115 -106.40 -98.89 -68.14
C ALA A 115 -107.42 -99.80 -68.86
N PHE A 116 -107.64 -101.03 -68.37
CA PHE A 116 -108.94 -101.73 -68.49
C PHE A 116 -109.12 -102.68 -67.29
N SER A 117 -110.04 -102.36 -66.37
CA SER A 117 -110.22 -103.13 -65.13
C SER A 117 -111.21 -104.28 -65.29
N THR A 118 -110.68 -105.50 -65.35
CA THR A 118 -111.48 -106.74 -65.21
C THR A 118 -111.74 -107.04 -63.74
N GLU A 119 -112.60 -108.03 -63.45
CA GLU A 119 -112.84 -108.48 -62.07
C GLU A 119 -111.56 -109.02 -61.40
N VAL A 120 -110.64 -109.61 -62.17
CA VAL A 120 -109.30 -109.99 -61.72
C VAL A 120 -108.47 -108.77 -61.33
N SER A 121 -108.59 -107.65 -62.06
CA SER A 121 -107.95 -106.39 -61.68
C SER A 121 -108.46 -105.89 -60.33
N LYS A 122 -109.79 -105.93 -60.10
CA LYS A 122 -110.42 -105.50 -58.83
C LYS A 122 -110.03 -106.39 -57.64
N MET A 123 -109.94 -107.71 -57.85
CA MET A 123 -109.44 -108.65 -56.84
C MET A 123 -107.96 -108.39 -56.49
N ARG A 124 -107.13 -108.11 -57.49
CA ARG A 124 -105.72 -107.72 -57.29
C ARG A 124 -105.59 -106.37 -56.58
N GLU A 125 -106.41 -105.39 -56.94
CA GLU A 125 -106.49 -104.06 -56.32
C GLU A 125 -106.86 -104.16 -54.84
N GLN A 126 -107.86 -104.97 -54.47
CA GLN A 126 -108.23 -105.21 -53.07
C GLN A 126 -107.11 -105.90 -52.28
N LEU A 127 -106.46 -106.93 -52.84
CA LEU A 127 -105.37 -107.63 -52.17
C LEU A 127 -104.15 -106.71 -51.99
N LEU A 128 -103.78 -105.96 -53.02
CA LEU A 128 -102.70 -104.97 -52.96
C LEU A 128 -103.02 -103.86 -51.94
N LYS A 129 -104.27 -103.39 -51.88
CA LYS A 129 -104.73 -102.41 -50.90
C LYS A 129 -104.56 -102.91 -49.47
N TYR A 130 -105.06 -104.11 -49.14
CA TYR A 130 -104.89 -104.67 -47.79
C TYR A 130 -103.43 -104.94 -47.43
N GLN A 131 -102.60 -105.36 -48.40
CA GLN A 131 -101.18 -105.58 -48.19
C GLN A 131 -100.41 -104.26 -47.95
N ASN A 132 -100.79 -103.19 -48.66
CA ASN A 132 -100.26 -101.84 -48.44
C ASN A 132 -100.72 -101.25 -47.10
N GLU A 133 -101.99 -101.43 -46.72
CA GLU A 133 -102.53 -101.02 -45.42
C GLU A 133 -101.81 -101.74 -44.26
N TYR A 134 -101.56 -103.05 -44.38
CA TYR A 134 -100.79 -103.82 -43.41
C TYR A 134 -99.34 -103.31 -43.27
N ASN A 135 -98.65 -103.08 -44.38
CA ASN A 135 -97.28 -102.54 -44.38
C ASN A 135 -97.24 -101.14 -43.73
N ALA A 136 -98.17 -100.25 -44.09
CA ALA A 136 -98.26 -98.91 -43.53
C ALA A 136 -98.59 -98.89 -42.03
N VAL A 137 -99.34 -99.88 -41.52
CA VAL A 137 -99.54 -100.06 -40.07
C VAL A 137 -98.24 -100.53 -39.39
N LYS A 138 -97.54 -101.48 -39.99
CA LYS A 138 -96.27 -102.03 -39.47
C LYS A 138 -95.14 -100.99 -39.42
N GLU A 139 -95.05 -100.11 -40.41
CA GLU A 139 -94.10 -98.98 -40.41
C GLU A 139 -94.42 -97.97 -39.30
N ARG A 140 -95.70 -97.66 -39.06
CA ARG A 140 -96.13 -96.83 -37.93
C ARG A 140 -95.81 -97.48 -36.58
N GLU A 141 -95.94 -98.80 -36.46
CA GLU A 141 -95.55 -99.54 -35.26
C GLU A 141 -94.05 -99.33 -34.96
N PHE A 142 -93.17 -99.60 -35.94
CA PHE A 142 -91.73 -99.39 -35.79
C PHE A 142 -91.38 -97.92 -35.44
N HIS A 143 -92.00 -96.94 -36.10
CA HIS A 143 -91.75 -95.52 -35.82
C HIS A 143 -92.20 -95.13 -34.40
N ASN A 144 -93.37 -95.57 -33.96
CA ASN A 144 -93.86 -95.34 -32.60
C ASN A 144 -92.96 -96.03 -31.55
N GLN A 145 -92.46 -97.23 -31.84
CA GLN A 145 -91.60 -97.99 -30.95
C GLN A 145 -90.20 -97.36 -30.81
N TYR A 146 -89.65 -96.80 -31.91
CA TYR A 146 -88.44 -95.97 -31.89
C TYR A 146 -88.65 -94.71 -31.02
N ARG A 147 -89.70 -93.93 -31.30
CA ARG A 147 -90.04 -92.70 -30.56
C ARG A 147 -90.26 -92.96 -29.06
N LEU A 148 -90.88 -94.09 -28.72
CA LEU A 148 -91.07 -94.52 -27.33
C LEU A 148 -89.74 -94.81 -26.60
N ASN A 149 -88.69 -95.21 -27.31
CA ASN A 149 -87.38 -95.46 -26.72
C ASN A 149 -86.60 -94.15 -26.51
N SER A 150 -86.56 -93.24 -27.49
CA SER A 150 -85.93 -91.92 -27.32
C SER A 150 -86.54 -91.14 -26.14
N LEU A 151 -87.87 -91.14 -26.00
CA LEU A 151 -88.55 -90.49 -24.87
C LEU A 151 -88.26 -91.13 -23.50
N LYS A 152 -87.89 -92.42 -23.45
CA LYS A 152 -87.41 -93.06 -22.21
C LYS A 152 -85.97 -92.64 -21.89
N GLU A 153 -85.11 -92.52 -22.90
CA GLU A 153 -83.73 -92.08 -22.74
C GLU A 153 -83.65 -90.63 -22.26
N GLU A 154 -84.40 -89.72 -22.88
CA GLU A 154 -84.58 -88.34 -22.43
C GLU A 154 -85.06 -88.26 -20.97
N LYS A 155 -86.09 -89.04 -20.60
CA LYS A 155 -86.57 -89.10 -19.22
C LYS A 155 -85.47 -89.56 -18.24
N ILE A 156 -84.67 -90.56 -18.61
CA ILE A 156 -83.56 -91.05 -17.79
C ILE A 156 -82.46 -89.99 -17.63
N ILE A 157 -82.18 -89.21 -18.68
CA ILE A 157 -81.22 -88.10 -18.63
C ILE A 157 -81.74 -87.01 -17.69
N ILE A 158 -82.98 -86.53 -17.89
CA ILE A 158 -83.60 -85.47 -17.08
C ILE A 158 -83.68 -85.87 -15.59
N MET A 159 -84.04 -87.13 -15.28
CA MET A 159 -84.02 -87.62 -13.89
C MET A 159 -82.60 -87.58 -13.29
N LYS A 160 -81.58 -88.04 -14.03
CA LYS A 160 -80.18 -87.98 -13.60
C LYS A 160 -79.64 -86.55 -13.46
N GLU A 161 -80.25 -85.56 -14.09
CA GLU A 161 -79.90 -84.15 -13.89
C GLU A 161 -80.63 -83.54 -12.71
N PHE A 162 -81.91 -83.87 -12.51
CA PHE A 162 -82.67 -83.45 -11.34
C PHE A 162 -82.05 -83.97 -10.03
N GLU A 163 -81.53 -85.21 -10.03
CA GLU A 163 -80.80 -85.80 -8.88
C GLU A 163 -79.47 -85.10 -8.56
N LYS A 164 -78.88 -84.36 -9.51
CA LYS A 164 -77.65 -83.57 -9.29
C LYS A 164 -77.92 -82.20 -8.65
N ILE A 165 -79.18 -81.74 -8.61
CA ILE A 165 -79.53 -80.44 -8.02
C ILE A 165 -79.37 -80.53 -6.49
N PRO A 166 -78.46 -79.76 -5.86
CA PRO A 166 -78.21 -79.87 -4.42
C PRO A 166 -79.45 -79.51 -3.60
N LYS A 167 -79.69 -80.26 -2.52
CA LYS A 167 -80.87 -80.08 -1.67
C LYS A 167 -80.86 -78.68 -1.01
N PRO A 168 -82.01 -78.05 -0.73
CA PRO A 168 -82.06 -76.65 -0.28
C PRO A 168 -81.16 -76.33 0.93
N GLY A 169 -81.10 -77.22 1.92
CA GLY A 169 -80.22 -77.04 3.10
C GLY A 169 -78.72 -77.13 2.83
N GLU A 170 -78.29 -77.67 1.68
CA GLU A 170 -76.89 -77.63 1.24
C GLU A 170 -76.56 -76.32 0.52
N MET A 171 -77.51 -75.81 -0.29
CA MET A 171 -77.42 -74.49 -0.90
C MET A 171 -77.38 -73.39 0.17
N GLU A 172 -78.21 -73.50 1.20
CA GLU A 172 -78.22 -72.55 2.32
C GLU A 172 -76.92 -72.57 3.13
N LYS A 173 -76.35 -73.77 3.40
CA LYS A 173 -75.01 -73.90 4.01
C LYS A 173 -73.93 -73.24 3.15
N LYS A 174 -73.89 -73.50 1.85
CA LYS A 174 -72.94 -72.86 0.91
C LYS A 174 -73.10 -71.34 0.90
N MET A 175 -74.34 -70.84 0.84
CA MET A 175 -74.65 -69.41 0.88
C MET A 175 -74.26 -68.75 2.21
N LYS A 176 -74.38 -69.46 3.34
CA LYS A 176 -73.95 -68.96 4.64
C LYS A 176 -72.43 -68.82 4.71
N ILE A 177 -71.69 -69.88 4.33
CA ILE A 177 -70.21 -69.88 4.28
C ILE A 177 -69.69 -68.77 3.34
N LEU A 178 -70.31 -68.60 2.16
CA LEU A 178 -69.98 -67.51 1.24
C LEU A 178 -70.22 -66.11 1.85
N ARG A 179 -71.31 -65.92 2.60
CA ARG A 179 -71.58 -64.65 3.31
C ARG A 179 -70.55 -64.40 4.41
N GLU A 180 -70.21 -65.42 5.20
CA GLU A 180 -69.23 -65.32 6.30
C GLU A 180 -67.84 -64.97 5.74
N SER A 181 -67.37 -65.70 4.73
CA SER A 181 -66.10 -65.41 4.03
C SER A 181 -66.08 -64.03 3.35
N THR A 182 -67.18 -63.59 2.75
CA THR A 182 -67.27 -62.23 2.17
C THR A 182 -67.16 -61.14 3.24
N GLU A 183 -67.73 -61.37 4.42
CA GLU A 183 -67.69 -60.41 5.54
C GLU A 183 -66.33 -60.39 6.26
N GLU A 184 -65.60 -61.52 6.27
CA GLU A 184 -64.20 -61.58 6.70
C GLU A 184 -63.28 -60.81 5.75
N LEU A 185 -63.40 -61.04 4.43
CA LEU A 185 -62.65 -60.29 3.42
C LEU A 185 -62.93 -58.77 3.47
N ARG A 186 -64.18 -58.37 3.75
CA ARG A 186 -64.53 -56.96 3.99
C ARG A 186 -63.78 -56.36 5.19
N LYS A 187 -63.70 -57.10 6.31
CA LYS A 187 -62.97 -56.66 7.52
C LYS A 187 -61.47 -56.55 7.23
N GLU A 188 -60.88 -57.53 6.55
CA GLU A 188 -59.47 -57.47 6.16
C GLU A 188 -59.18 -56.28 5.23
N ILE A 189 -60.01 -56.06 4.20
CA ILE A 189 -59.89 -54.89 3.30
C ILE A 189 -60.01 -53.58 4.07
N MET A 190 -60.88 -53.50 5.09
CA MET A 190 -61.02 -52.31 5.94
C MET A 190 -59.77 -52.09 6.82
N GLN A 191 -59.23 -53.16 7.42
CA GLN A 191 -58.01 -53.12 8.21
C GLN A 191 -56.79 -52.73 7.36
N LYS A 192 -56.62 -53.32 6.17
CA LYS A 192 -55.54 -52.99 5.22
C LYS A 192 -55.66 -51.55 4.70
N LYS A 193 -56.87 -51.03 4.49
CA LYS A 193 -57.08 -49.61 4.16
C LYS A 193 -56.64 -48.67 5.29
N LEU A 194 -56.90 -49.03 6.55
CA LEU A 194 -56.46 -48.25 7.71
C LEU A 194 -54.92 -48.32 7.88
N GLU A 195 -54.33 -49.50 7.74
CA GLU A 195 -52.87 -49.71 7.74
C GLU A 195 -52.17 -48.86 6.66
N ILE A 196 -52.67 -48.87 5.43
CA ILE A 196 -52.17 -48.03 4.33
C ILE A 196 -52.33 -46.53 4.63
N LYS A 197 -53.42 -46.12 5.30
CA LYS A 197 -53.61 -44.70 5.70
C LYS A 197 -52.57 -44.29 6.74
N ASN A 198 -52.39 -45.09 7.79
CA ASN A 198 -51.43 -44.82 8.86
C ASN A 198 -50.00 -44.78 8.31
N LEU A 199 -49.59 -45.78 7.52
CA LEU A 199 -48.26 -45.83 6.89
C LEU A 199 -47.99 -44.63 5.95
N ARG A 200 -49.01 -44.08 5.28
CA ARG A 200 -48.89 -42.85 4.47
C ARG A 200 -48.73 -41.61 5.34
N GLU A 201 -49.43 -41.52 6.46
CA GLU A 201 -49.32 -40.42 7.43
C GLU A 201 -47.96 -40.45 8.14
N ASP A 202 -47.47 -41.63 8.52
CA ASP A 202 -46.12 -41.85 9.04
C ASP A 202 -45.05 -41.46 8.02
N LEU A 203 -45.15 -41.94 6.77
CA LEU A 203 -44.21 -41.60 5.69
C LEU A 203 -44.17 -40.08 5.45
N ALA A 204 -45.32 -39.41 5.38
CA ALA A 204 -45.41 -37.97 5.23
C ALA A 204 -44.81 -37.22 6.43
N SER A 205 -44.99 -37.73 7.66
CA SER A 205 -44.36 -37.16 8.85
C SER A 205 -42.82 -37.27 8.80
N LYS A 206 -42.29 -38.41 8.36
CA LYS A 206 -40.85 -38.67 8.23
C LYS A 206 -40.22 -37.87 7.10
N GLN A 207 -40.88 -37.73 5.96
CA GLN A 207 -40.44 -36.82 4.88
C GLN A 207 -40.39 -35.37 5.36
N LYS A 208 -41.42 -34.90 6.10
CA LYS A 208 -41.46 -33.55 6.67
C LYS A 208 -40.39 -33.32 7.74
N GLN A 209 -40.02 -34.35 8.50
CA GLN A 209 -38.93 -34.28 9.48
C GLN A 209 -37.56 -34.26 8.79
N LEU A 210 -37.32 -35.15 7.82
CA LEU A 210 -36.06 -35.20 7.05
C LEU A 210 -35.77 -33.87 6.33
N LEU A 211 -36.80 -33.19 5.80
CA LEU A 211 -36.65 -31.85 5.21
C LEU A 211 -36.27 -30.75 6.21
N LYS A 212 -36.59 -30.91 7.51
CA LYS A 212 -36.08 -30.02 8.56
C LYS A 212 -34.62 -30.33 8.86
N GLU A 213 -34.31 -31.61 9.10
CA GLU A 213 -32.97 -32.08 9.45
C GLU A 213 -31.96 -31.75 8.34
N GLN A 214 -32.37 -31.81 7.06
CA GLN A 214 -31.57 -31.30 5.94
C GLN A 214 -31.32 -29.80 6.01
N LYS A 215 -32.34 -28.98 6.31
CA LYS A 215 -32.20 -27.51 6.39
C LYS A 215 -31.37 -27.08 7.61
N GLU A 216 -31.53 -27.76 8.74
CA GLU A 216 -30.72 -27.57 9.95
C GLU A 216 -29.26 -27.96 9.69
N LEU A 217 -29.01 -29.01 8.89
CA LEU A 217 -27.66 -29.38 8.44
C LEU A 217 -27.07 -28.35 7.46
N GLU A 218 -27.84 -27.81 6.51
CA GLU A 218 -27.40 -26.72 5.63
C GLU A 218 -27.01 -25.47 6.43
N GLU A 219 -27.84 -25.05 7.39
CA GLU A 219 -27.54 -23.92 8.28
C GLU A 219 -26.28 -24.15 9.12
N LEU A 220 -26.09 -25.36 9.65
CA LEU A 220 -24.87 -25.73 10.38
C LEU A 220 -23.61 -25.74 9.49
N LEU A 221 -23.73 -26.12 8.22
CA LEU A 221 -22.63 -26.09 7.26
C LEU A 221 -22.25 -24.64 6.89
N GLU A 222 -23.22 -23.75 6.70
CA GLU A 222 -22.96 -22.32 6.50
C GLU A 222 -22.22 -21.71 7.71
N HIS A 223 -22.68 -21.99 8.94
CA HIS A 223 -21.99 -21.56 10.16
C HIS A 223 -20.57 -22.13 10.27
N GLN A 224 -20.34 -23.38 9.83
CA GLN A 224 -19.00 -23.97 9.81
C GLN A 224 -18.06 -23.28 8.82
N VAL A 225 -18.56 -22.78 7.68
CA VAL A 225 -17.76 -21.99 6.73
C VAL A 225 -17.39 -20.64 7.36
N VAL A 226 -18.34 -19.92 7.95
CA VAL A 226 -18.08 -18.64 8.64
C VAL A 226 -17.03 -18.81 9.75
N LEU A 227 -17.16 -19.85 10.59
CA LEU A 227 -16.18 -20.13 11.65
C LEU A 227 -14.78 -20.48 11.11
N LYS A 228 -14.67 -21.12 9.94
CA LYS A 228 -13.38 -21.38 9.28
C LYS A 228 -12.73 -20.08 8.78
N ASP A 229 -13.51 -19.20 8.17
CA ASP A 229 -13.05 -17.88 7.71
C ASP A 229 -12.64 -16.98 8.89
N GLU A 230 -13.41 -17.02 9.99
CA GLU A 230 -13.05 -16.33 11.24
C GLU A 230 -11.74 -16.88 11.84
N VAL A 231 -11.56 -18.19 11.91
CA VAL A 231 -10.31 -18.81 12.40
C VAL A 231 -9.13 -18.42 11.51
N ALA A 232 -9.29 -18.45 10.18
CA ALA A 232 -8.25 -18.00 9.25
C ALA A 232 -7.92 -16.50 9.44
N HIS A 233 -8.93 -15.65 9.63
CA HIS A 233 -8.73 -14.23 9.93
C HIS A 233 -7.93 -14.04 11.23
N HIS A 234 -8.35 -14.68 12.32
CA HIS A 234 -7.68 -14.59 13.62
C HIS A 234 -6.23 -15.10 13.57
N GLN A 235 -5.93 -16.13 12.78
CA GLN A 235 -4.55 -16.60 12.57
C GLN A 235 -3.65 -15.55 11.90
N THR A 236 -4.19 -14.63 11.10
CA THR A 236 -3.38 -13.53 10.53
C THR A 236 -3.05 -12.42 11.55
N ILE A 237 -3.85 -12.26 12.61
CA ILE A 237 -3.69 -11.16 13.57
C ILE A 237 -2.34 -11.22 14.30
N PRO A 238 -1.88 -12.35 14.87
CA PRO A 238 -0.54 -12.47 15.45
C PRO A 238 0.60 -12.10 14.48
N VAL A 239 0.45 -12.42 13.19
CA VAL A 239 1.47 -12.09 12.16
C VAL A 239 1.51 -10.58 11.87
N GLN A 240 0.37 -9.90 11.93
CA GLN A 240 0.29 -8.44 11.82
C GLN A 240 0.86 -7.76 13.07
N ILE A 241 0.49 -8.24 14.26
CA ILE A 241 1.00 -7.76 15.55
C ILE A 241 2.53 -7.92 15.62
N GLY A 242 3.08 -9.06 15.23
CA GLY A 242 4.53 -9.30 15.21
C GLY A 242 5.28 -8.28 14.34
N LYS A 243 4.75 -7.96 13.15
CA LYS A 243 5.34 -6.95 12.24
C LYS A 243 5.32 -5.54 12.83
N GLU A 244 4.25 -5.14 13.52
CA GLU A 244 4.21 -3.85 14.23
C GLU A 244 5.11 -3.85 15.48
N ILE A 245 5.20 -4.96 16.23
CA ILE A 245 6.14 -5.10 17.36
C ILE A 245 7.59 -4.95 16.89
N GLU A 246 7.99 -5.59 15.78
CA GLU A 246 9.32 -5.40 15.19
C GLU A 246 9.57 -3.94 14.80
N LYS A 247 8.61 -3.32 14.10
CA LYS A 247 8.67 -1.93 13.63
C LYS A 247 8.75 -0.92 14.78
N ILE A 248 8.05 -1.18 15.89
CA ILE A 248 8.14 -0.41 17.14
C ILE A 248 9.49 -0.66 17.82
N THR A 249 9.97 -1.90 17.85
CA THR A 249 11.26 -2.28 18.47
C THR A 249 12.45 -1.66 17.77
N ARG A 250 12.48 -1.67 16.43
CA ARG A 250 13.50 -0.99 15.62
C ARG A 250 13.53 0.51 15.93
N LYS A 251 12.36 1.17 15.92
CA LYS A 251 12.23 2.59 16.32
C LYS A 251 12.70 2.85 17.76
N LYS A 252 12.37 1.97 18.72
CA LYS A 252 12.83 2.08 20.11
C LYS A 252 14.37 2.07 20.19
N VAL A 253 15.03 1.14 19.50
CA VAL A 253 16.50 1.06 19.47
C VAL A 253 17.13 2.28 18.79
N GLU A 254 16.54 2.80 17.71
CA GLU A 254 16.99 4.04 17.08
C GLU A 254 16.85 5.27 18.00
N MET A 255 15.73 5.36 18.74
CA MET A 255 15.49 6.45 19.68
C MET A 255 16.40 6.36 20.91
N GLU A 256 16.65 5.17 21.45
CA GLU A 256 17.58 4.98 22.57
C GLU A 256 19.02 5.37 22.18
N LYS A 257 19.46 5.01 20.96
CA LYS A 257 20.75 5.48 20.41
C LYS A 257 20.84 7.00 20.31
N LYS A 258 19.77 7.67 19.85
CA LYS A 258 19.69 9.14 19.79
C LYS A 258 19.70 9.78 21.18
N LYS A 259 18.97 9.18 22.15
CA LYS A 259 18.96 9.61 23.55
C LYS A 259 20.37 9.57 24.14
N ILE A 260 21.10 8.45 24.00
CA ILE A 260 22.47 8.31 24.51
C ILE A 260 23.42 9.37 23.92
N LEU A 261 23.29 9.69 22.62
CA LEU A 261 24.08 10.75 21.99
C LEU A 261 23.75 12.14 22.57
N LEU A 262 22.47 12.44 22.80
CA LEU A 262 22.03 13.69 23.42
C LEU A 262 22.44 13.79 24.91
N GLU A 263 22.42 12.69 25.66
CA GLU A 263 22.90 12.64 27.05
C GLU A 263 24.42 12.91 27.11
N GLN A 264 25.18 12.37 26.15
CA GLN A 264 26.61 12.66 26.00
C GLN A 264 26.87 14.12 25.61
N GLU A 265 26.08 14.70 24.70
CA GLU A 265 26.18 16.11 24.29
C GLU A 265 25.83 17.06 25.46
N VAL A 266 24.73 16.82 26.18
CA VAL A 266 24.35 17.57 27.38
C VAL A 266 25.44 17.50 28.45
N LYS A 267 26.07 16.34 28.65
CA LYS A 267 27.22 16.21 29.56
C LYS A 267 28.40 17.07 29.10
N ASN A 268 28.80 16.98 27.83
CA ASN A 268 29.90 17.77 27.28
C ASN A 268 29.65 19.30 27.38
N LEU A 269 28.41 19.73 27.18
CA LEU A 269 27.99 21.12 27.35
C LEU A 269 28.03 21.56 28.82
N ASN A 270 27.57 20.73 29.76
CA ASN A 270 27.61 21.02 31.20
C ASN A 270 29.05 21.08 31.74
N ASP A 271 29.92 20.16 31.31
CA ASP A 271 31.36 20.18 31.62
C ASP A 271 32.09 21.37 30.98
N SER A 272 31.53 21.96 29.91
CA SER A 272 32.02 23.19 29.29
C SER A 272 31.50 24.45 30.00
N LEU A 273 30.22 24.44 30.43
CA LEU A 273 29.60 25.51 31.21
C LEU A 273 30.36 25.72 32.53
N LYS A 274 30.63 24.66 33.29
CA LYS A 274 31.43 24.72 34.53
C LYS A 274 32.83 25.32 34.33
N LYS A 275 33.47 25.06 33.18
CA LYS A 275 34.77 25.66 32.84
C LYS A 275 34.66 27.16 32.51
N VAL A 276 33.50 27.64 32.08
CA VAL A 276 33.22 29.07 31.90
C VAL A 276 32.84 29.71 33.23
N GLU A 277 31.98 29.08 34.04
CA GLU A 277 31.60 29.54 35.38
C GLU A 277 32.84 29.75 36.27
N ASN A 278 33.72 28.76 36.37
CA ASN A 278 34.98 28.87 37.13
C ASN A 278 35.89 30.01 36.63
N LYS A 279 35.91 30.28 35.31
CA LYS A 279 36.67 31.41 34.75
C LYS A 279 36.02 32.75 35.08
N VAL A 280 34.69 32.83 35.05
CA VAL A 280 33.95 34.04 35.45
C VAL A 280 34.19 34.35 36.92
N SER A 281 34.14 33.35 37.81
CA SER A 281 34.49 33.52 39.24
C SER A 281 35.90 34.08 39.42
N ALA A 282 36.91 33.48 38.79
CA ALA A 282 38.29 33.95 38.88
C ALA A 282 38.47 35.39 38.36
N ILE A 283 37.81 35.76 37.26
CA ILE A 283 37.84 37.13 36.71
C ILE A 283 37.12 38.13 37.63
N VAL A 284 36.08 37.71 38.35
CA VAL A 284 35.41 38.55 39.36
C VAL A 284 36.31 38.77 40.58
N GLU A 285 36.98 37.74 41.08
CA GLU A 285 37.97 37.85 42.16
C GLU A 285 39.15 38.74 41.77
N GLU A 286 39.72 38.57 40.57
CA GLU A 286 40.77 39.42 40.01
C GLU A 286 40.31 40.90 39.93
N LYS A 287 39.13 41.15 39.36
CA LYS A 287 38.51 42.48 39.28
C LYS A 287 38.36 43.12 40.67
N GLU A 288 37.88 42.38 41.66
CA GLU A 288 37.76 42.91 43.03
C GLU A 288 39.11 43.29 43.64
N ASN A 289 40.14 42.49 43.41
CA ASN A 289 41.49 42.78 43.91
C ASN A 289 42.07 44.02 43.23
N VAL A 290 41.88 44.18 41.91
CA VAL A 290 42.26 45.39 41.17
C VAL A 290 41.50 46.63 41.66
N ILE A 291 40.21 46.51 41.99
CA ILE A 291 39.43 47.62 42.58
C ILE A 291 40.04 48.05 43.92
N LYS A 292 40.30 47.10 44.84
CA LYS A 292 40.91 47.36 46.15
C LYS A 292 42.29 48.02 46.01
N GLU A 293 43.10 47.60 45.04
CA GLU A 293 44.41 48.20 44.75
C GLU A 293 44.30 49.63 44.20
N VAL A 294 43.36 49.89 43.29
CA VAL A 294 43.10 51.23 42.72
C VAL A 294 42.57 52.19 43.79
N GLU A 295 41.69 51.73 44.67
CA GLU A 295 41.17 52.52 45.79
C GLU A 295 42.27 52.86 46.80
N GLY A 296 43.13 51.89 47.16
CA GLY A 296 44.30 52.12 48.00
C GLY A 296 45.30 53.12 47.37
N LYS A 297 45.57 53.02 46.07
CA LYS A 297 46.41 53.98 45.34
C LYS A 297 45.81 55.37 45.28
N ARG A 298 44.49 55.51 45.13
CA ARG A 298 43.79 56.81 45.17
C ARG A 298 43.89 57.45 46.56
N ALA A 299 43.67 56.70 47.63
CA ALA A 299 43.81 57.21 48.99
C ALA A 299 45.25 57.67 49.30
N LEU A 300 46.26 56.92 48.84
CA LEU A 300 47.66 57.32 48.97
C LEU A 300 47.99 58.59 48.17
N LEU A 301 47.46 58.73 46.96
CA LEU A 301 47.62 59.94 46.15
C LEU A 301 47.01 61.16 46.84
N GLU A 302 45.78 61.05 47.35
CA GLU A 302 45.10 62.16 48.05
C GLU A 302 45.89 62.61 49.30
N ILE A 303 46.48 61.68 50.04
CA ILE A 303 47.38 62.00 51.17
C ILE A 303 48.61 62.78 50.67
N LYS A 304 49.24 62.35 49.57
CA LYS A 304 50.43 63.02 49.01
C LYS A 304 50.13 64.38 48.39
N GLU A 305 48.95 64.57 47.80
CA GLU A 305 48.48 65.89 47.35
C GLU A 305 48.24 66.83 48.53
N ARG A 306 47.65 66.34 49.63
CA ARG A 306 47.48 67.14 50.87
C ARG A 306 48.84 67.52 51.49
N GLU A 307 49.79 66.60 51.57
CA GLU A 307 51.17 66.88 52.02
C GLU A 307 51.86 67.93 51.14
N HIS A 308 51.79 67.78 49.81
CA HIS A 308 52.38 68.73 48.87
C HIS A 308 51.78 70.13 49.03
N ASN A 309 50.45 70.23 49.13
CA ASN A 309 49.76 71.51 49.36
C ASN A 309 50.08 72.16 50.72
N GLN A 310 50.48 71.39 51.74
CA GLN A 310 51.00 71.93 53.00
C GLN A 310 52.44 72.45 52.83
N LEU A 311 53.31 71.71 52.15
CA LEU A 311 54.69 72.11 51.88
C LEU A 311 54.78 73.37 51.00
N VAL A 312 53.89 73.51 50.00
CA VAL A 312 53.81 74.73 49.17
C VAL A 312 53.50 75.96 50.04
N LYS A 313 52.49 75.88 50.92
CA LYS A 313 52.15 77.00 51.83
C LYS A 313 53.27 77.38 52.79
N LEU A 314 54.01 76.38 53.30
CA LEU A 314 55.19 76.62 54.15
C LEU A 314 56.32 77.31 53.37
N LEU A 315 56.50 76.96 52.10
CA LEU A 315 57.48 77.58 51.21
C LEU A 315 57.08 78.99 50.77
N GLU A 316 55.79 79.27 50.59
CA GLU A 316 55.25 80.62 50.36
C GLU A 316 55.51 81.51 51.58
N LEU A 317 55.13 81.07 52.78
CA LEU A 317 55.42 81.78 54.04
C LEU A 317 56.94 81.98 54.26
N ALA A 318 57.78 81.00 53.90
CA ALA A 318 59.24 81.16 53.99
C ALA A 318 59.76 82.30 53.07
N ARG A 319 59.23 82.41 51.85
CA ARG A 319 59.58 83.50 50.91
C ARG A 319 59.10 84.87 51.41
N GLU A 320 57.93 84.95 52.02
CA GLU A 320 57.42 86.21 52.61
C GLU A 320 58.30 86.67 53.79
N ASN A 321 58.72 85.74 54.64
CA ASN A 321 59.66 86.02 55.73
C ASN A 321 61.05 86.43 55.22
N GLU A 322 61.56 85.80 54.16
CA GLU A 322 62.81 86.19 53.50
C GLU A 322 62.72 87.60 52.89
N ALA A 323 61.64 87.91 52.16
CA ALA A 323 61.40 89.24 51.59
C ALA A 323 61.31 90.34 52.66
N THR A 324 60.67 90.04 53.79
CA THR A 324 60.61 90.92 54.97
C THR A 324 62.02 91.16 55.54
N SER A 325 62.78 90.08 55.78
CA SER A 325 64.16 90.14 56.30
C SER A 325 65.11 90.92 55.38
N LEU A 326 64.97 90.77 54.06
CA LEU A 326 65.73 91.54 53.06
C LEU A 326 65.38 93.03 53.08
N THR A 327 64.10 93.36 53.30
CA THR A 327 63.61 94.74 53.42
C THR A 327 64.15 95.40 54.69
N GLU A 328 64.07 94.71 55.83
CA GLU A 328 64.64 95.17 57.10
C GLU A 328 66.16 95.41 57.00
N ARG A 329 66.90 94.49 56.37
CA ARG A 329 68.33 94.67 56.12
C ARG A 329 68.61 95.92 55.27
N GLY A 330 67.81 96.18 54.23
CA GLY A 330 67.93 97.39 53.40
C GLY A 330 67.71 98.69 54.18
N ILE A 331 66.78 98.69 55.14
CA ILE A 331 66.53 99.82 56.05
C ILE A 331 67.72 100.01 57.02
N LEU A 332 68.28 98.92 57.56
CA LEU A 332 69.46 98.97 58.44
C LEU A 332 70.71 99.46 57.69
N ASP A 333 70.94 99.03 56.46
CA ASP A 333 72.04 99.51 55.59
C ASP A 333 71.90 101.02 55.29
N LEU A 334 70.67 101.51 55.07
CA LEU A 334 70.39 102.94 54.89
C LEU A 334 70.70 103.74 56.17
N ASN A 335 70.22 103.27 57.32
CA ASN A 335 70.44 103.92 58.61
C ASN A 335 71.93 103.94 59.00
N LEU A 336 72.68 102.87 58.68
CA LEU A 336 74.13 102.81 58.85
C LEU A 336 74.86 103.83 57.96
N ARG A 337 74.46 103.97 56.68
CA ARG A 337 75.01 105.00 55.78
C ARG A 337 74.75 106.41 56.29
N ASN A 338 73.54 106.70 56.75
CA ASN A 338 73.21 108.00 57.36
C ASN A 338 74.08 108.26 58.60
N SER A 339 74.20 107.28 59.51
CA SER A 339 75.06 107.37 60.69
C SER A 339 76.54 107.61 60.37
N LEU A 340 77.04 107.06 59.25
CA LEU A 340 78.40 107.31 58.76
C LEU A 340 78.57 108.71 58.16
N ILE A 341 77.55 109.22 57.46
CA ILE A 341 77.52 110.60 56.95
C ILE A 341 77.50 111.60 58.12
N ASP A 342 76.67 111.36 59.13
CA ASP A 342 76.61 112.22 60.32
C ASP A 342 77.92 112.20 61.12
N LYS A 343 78.54 111.02 61.28
CA LYS A 343 79.90 110.90 61.84
C LYS A 343 80.94 111.71 61.06
N GLN A 344 80.87 111.72 59.73
CA GLN A 344 81.76 112.52 58.89
C GLN A 344 81.49 114.02 59.05
N ASN A 345 80.21 114.42 59.09
CA ASN A 345 79.81 115.81 59.33
C ASN A 345 80.34 116.33 60.67
N TYR A 346 80.17 115.56 61.76
CA TYR A 346 80.71 115.91 63.08
C TYR A 346 82.24 115.96 63.11
N HIS A 347 82.92 115.03 62.43
CA HIS A 347 84.39 115.06 62.29
C HIS A 347 84.87 116.33 61.58
N ASP A 348 84.19 116.73 60.49
CA ASP A 348 84.57 117.89 59.70
C ASP A 348 84.21 119.21 60.38
N GLU A 349 83.14 119.25 61.18
CA GLU A 349 82.82 120.37 62.07
C GLU A 349 83.86 120.49 63.19
N LEU A 350 84.20 119.41 63.90
CA LEU A 350 85.26 119.40 64.91
C LEU A 350 86.60 119.85 64.30
N SER A 351 86.90 119.40 63.07
CA SER A 351 88.09 119.80 62.31
C SER A 351 88.05 121.26 61.85
N ARG A 352 86.87 121.89 61.69
CA ARG A 352 86.75 123.36 61.52
C ARG A 352 86.99 124.06 62.86
N LYS A 353 86.32 123.64 63.93
CA LYS A 353 86.45 124.24 65.28
C LYS A 353 87.87 124.19 65.83
N GLN A 354 88.61 123.11 65.58
CA GLN A 354 90.04 123.03 65.91
C GLN A 354 90.90 123.99 65.08
N ARG A 355 90.62 124.16 63.77
CA ARG A 355 91.32 125.14 62.91
C ARG A 355 90.98 126.60 63.26
N GLU A 356 89.74 126.87 63.69
CA GLU A 356 89.31 128.15 64.26
C GLU A 356 90.09 128.44 65.55
N LYS A 357 90.03 127.54 66.53
CA LYS A 357 90.83 127.60 67.77
C LYS A 357 92.33 127.80 67.52
N GLU A 358 92.92 127.14 66.53
CA GLU A 358 94.33 127.34 66.16
C GLU A 358 94.60 128.67 65.45
N ARG A 359 93.65 129.21 64.68
CA ARG A 359 93.73 130.56 64.13
C ARG A 359 93.66 131.58 65.28
N ASP A 360 92.74 131.39 66.21
CA ASP A 360 92.52 132.30 67.34
C ASP A 360 93.67 132.24 68.34
N PHE A 361 94.25 131.05 68.59
CA PHE A 361 95.47 130.91 69.38
C PHE A 361 96.71 131.53 68.70
N ARG A 362 96.80 131.47 67.36
CA ARG A 362 97.82 132.20 66.59
C ARG A 362 97.58 133.71 66.60
N ASN A 363 96.34 134.17 66.59
CA ASN A 363 95.98 135.58 66.71
C ASN A 363 96.23 136.10 68.14
N LEU A 364 95.93 135.30 69.17
CA LEU A 364 96.28 135.58 70.56
C LEU A 364 97.80 135.69 70.71
N ARG A 365 98.58 134.70 70.24
CA ARG A 365 100.05 134.80 70.24
C ARG A 365 100.59 135.97 69.44
N LYS A 366 99.92 136.39 68.36
CA LYS A 366 100.25 137.64 67.65
C LYS A 366 99.92 138.87 68.49
N MET A 367 98.81 138.90 69.21
CA MET A 367 98.45 139.99 70.12
C MET A 367 99.36 140.05 71.35
N GLU A 368 99.73 138.90 71.94
CA GLU A 368 100.72 138.77 73.01
C GLU A 368 102.10 139.24 72.53
N LEU A 369 102.52 138.84 71.33
CA LEU A 369 103.76 139.30 70.73
C LEU A 369 103.71 140.78 70.33
N LEU A 370 102.57 141.31 69.87
CA LEU A 370 102.41 142.74 69.56
C LEU A 370 102.30 143.60 70.82
N LEU A 371 101.73 143.06 71.90
CA LEU A 371 101.73 143.68 73.23
C LEU A 371 103.14 143.68 73.81
N LYS A 372 103.88 142.57 73.67
CA LYS A 372 105.30 142.52 74.03
C LYS A 372 106.13 143.47 73.17
N VAL A 373 105.95 143.47 71.85
CA VAL A 373 106.67 144.37 70.93
C VAL A 373 106.28 145.82 71.14
N SER A 374 105.07 146.15 71.60
CA SER A 374 104.71 147.54 71.98
C SER A 374 105.19 147.93 73.38
N TRP A 375 105.40 146.96 74.29
CA TRP A 375 106.17 147.15 75.52
C TRP A 375 107.66 147.38 75.21
N ASP A 376 108.28 146.44 74.50
CA ASP A 376 109.68 146.50 74.06
C ASP A 376 109.90 147.74 73.17
N ALA A 377 108.92 148.18 72.37
CA ALA A 377 108.98 149.41 71.58
C ALA A 377 108.62 150.68 72.37
N LEU A 378 107.95 150.60 73.53
CA LEU A 378 107.89 151.72 74.47
C LEU A 378 109.28 151.93 75.09
N THR A 379 109.90 150.84 75.56
CA THR A 379 111.30 150.83 76.04
C THR A 379 112.29 151.19 74.94
N GLN A 380 112.07 150.76 73.69
CA GLN A 380 112.92 151.09 72.55
C GLN A 380 112.59 152.45 71.96
N THR A 381 111.42 153.06 72.15
CA THR A 381 111.23 154.49 71.80
C THR A 381 111.98 155.36 72.80
N GLN A 382 111.95 154.99 74.08
CA GLN A 382 112.78 155.60 75.13
C GLN A 382 114.30 155.46 74.81
N ALA A 383 114.75 154.33 74.26
CA ALA A 383 116.16 154.07 73.93
C ALA A 383 116.59 154.43 72.49
N MET A 384 115.68 154.47 71.51
CA MET A 384 115.97 154.84 70.11
C MET A 384 115.85 156.35 69.91
N HIS A 385 115.16 157.08 70.79
CA HIS A 385 115.42 158.52 70.92
C HIS A 385 116.92 158.81 71.14
N GLN A 386 117.65 157.89 71.80
CA GLN A 386 119.11 157.95 71.99
C GLN A 386 119.92 157.32 70.83
N ARG A 387 119.28 156.80 69.77
CA ARG A 387 119.94 156.06 68.67
C ARG A 387 119.38 156.35 67.26
N LEU A 388 118.52 157.34 67.09
CA LEU A 388 117.98 157.80 65.81
C LEU A 388 119.04 158.64 65.06
N LEU A 389 120.12 157.99 64.60
CA LEU A 389 121.25 158.71 63.99
C LEU A 389 122.01 157.98 62.86
N LEU A 390 122.07 156.64 62.82
CA LEU A 390 122.88 155.89 61.83
C LEU A 390 122.21 154.57 61.35
N GLU A 391 121.48 154.67 60.24
CA GLU A 391 121.37 153.81 59.02
C GLU A 391 121.33 152.25 59.13
N ILE A 392 120.47 151.42 58.48
CA ILE A 392 119.72 151.39 57.17
C ILE A 392 120.64 150.91 55.99
N GLU A 393 120.32 149.97 55.04
CA GLU A 393 119.05 149.50 54.40
C GLU A 393 118.85 147.93 54.15
N ALA A 394 119.01 147.40 52.91
CA ALA A 394 118.34 146.19 52.31
C ALA A 394 119.31 145.17 51.61
N ILE A 395 119.03 143.92 51.18
CA ILE A 395 117.84 143.07 50.81
C ILE A 395 117.41 143.15 49.31
N PRO A 396 117.65 142.10 48.47
CA PRO A 396 116.57 141.20 47.94
C PRO A 396 117.02 139.73 47.55
N LYS A 397 116.19 138.99 46.77
CA LYS A 397 116.37 137.63 46.16
C LYS A 397 115.32 137.36 45.04
N ASP A 398 115.44 136.22 44.33
CA ASP A 398 114.62 135.68 43.21
C ASP A 398 114.48 134.11 43.37
N ASP A 399 113.70 133.25 42.66
CA ASP A 399 112.49 133.26 41.80
C ASP A 399 111.95 131.76 41.70
N SER A 400 110.76 131.45 41.13
CA SER A 400 110.29 130.04 40.91
C SER A 400 109.09 129.81 39.94
N THR A 401 109.05 128.65 39.24
CA THR A 401 107.94 127.64 39.16
C THR A 401 108.06 126.64 37.99
N LEU A 402 107.85 125.32 38.19
CA LEU A 402 107.82 124.31 37.08
C LEU A 402 107.22 122.90 37.40
N SER A 403 106.31 122.74 38.37
CA SER A 403 106.02 121.39 38.95
C SER A 403 104.71 120.68 38.48
N GLU A 404 103.68 121.40 38.03
CA GLU A 404 102.32 120.83 38.05
C GLU A 404 101.96 119.93 36.87
N ARG A 405 102.52 120.19 35.68
CA ARG A 405 102.16 119.52 34.40
C ARG A 405 102.43 118.01 34.36
N ARG A 406 103.06 117.43 35.39
CA ARG A 406 103.47 116.02 35.46
C ARG A 406 102.45 115.07 36.09
N ARG A 407 101.34 115.57 36.65
CA ARG A 407 100.36 114.76 37.43
C ARG A 407 99.12 114.27 36.68
N GLU A 408 98.81 114.85 35.53
CA GLU A 408 97.53 114.64 34.82
C GLU A 408 97.56 113.38 33.95
N LEU A 409 98.59 113.26 33.10
CA LEU A 409 98.82 112.18 32.12
C LEU A 409 98.87 110.75 32.69
N HIS A 410 98.95 110.58 34.01
CA HIS A 410 99.02 109.25 34.63
C HIS A 410 97.66 108.63 34.97
N LYS A 411 96.57 109.43 34.98
CA LYS A 411 95.22 108.92 35.33
C LYS A 411 94.49 108.22 34.18
N GLU A 412 94.70 108.68 32.95
CA GLU A 412 93.92 108.23 31.78
C GLU A 412 94.22 106.78 31.38
N VAL A 413 95.49 106.38 31.48
CA VAL A 413 95.99 105.03 31.13
C VAL A 413 95.33 103.92 31.95
N GLU A 414 94.99 104.19 33.21
CA GLU A 414 94.36 103.21 34.11
C GLU A 414 92.85 103.04 33.88
N VAL A 415 92.18 104.01 33.26
CA VAL A 415 90.75 103.87 32.91
C VAL A 415 90.61 102.91 31.72
N ALA A 416 91.42 103.10 30.68
CA ALA A 416 91.37 102.30 29.45
C ALA A 416 91.52 100.78 29.69
N LYS A 417 92.38 100.37 30.64
CA LYS A 417 92.59 98.96 30.98
C LYS A 417 91.36 98.25 31.57
N ARG A 418 90.53 98.95 32.36
CA ARG A 418 89.37 98.33 33.03
C ARG A 418 88.25 98.01 32.04
N ASN A 419 87.99 98.92 31.10
CA ASN A 419 86.93 98.76 30.11
C ASN A 419 87.18 97.54 29.19
N LEU A 420 88.44 97.32 28.79
CA LEU A 420 88.84 96.16 27.96
C LEU A 420 88.60 94.80 28.67
N ALA A 421 88.70 94.76 30.00
CA ALA A 421 88.47 93.54 30.77
C ALA A 421 86.96 93.20 30.86
N GLN A 422 86.10 94.20 31.05
CA GLN A 422 84.65 93.99 31.09
C GLN A 422 84.09 93.50 29.75
N GLN A 423 84.60 94.04 28.63
CA GLN A 423 84.13 93.67 27.29
C GLN A 423 84.35 92.19 26.94
N LYS A 424 85.41 91.56 27.47
CA LYS A 424 85.64 90.11 27.30
C LYS A 424 84.61 89.24 28.04
N ILE A 425 84.26 89.62 29.27
CA ILE A 425 83.30 88.87 30.09
C ILE A 425 81.91 88.86 29.44
N ILE A 426 81.49 90.00 28.86
CA ILE A 426 80.23 90.11 28.12
C ILE A 426 80.22 89.14 26.92
N SER A 427 81.30 89.13 26.12
CA SER A 427 81.40 88.25 24.94
C SER A 427 81.40 86.75 25.28
N GLU A 428 81.99 86.34 26.42
CA GLU A 428 81.89 84.95 26.90
C GLU A 428 80.47 84.58 27.37
N MET A 429 79.70 85.54 27.89
CA MET A 429 78.29 85.32 28.26
C MET A 429 77.39 85.24 27.03
N GLU A 430 77.61 86.10 26.03
CA GLU A 430 76.92 86.06 24.74
C GLU A 430 77.15 84.73 24.02
N SER A 431 78.39 84.23 23.99
CA SER A 431 78.72 82.92 23.38
C SER A 431 77.94 81.76 24.02
N LYS A 432 77.83 81.74 25.36
CA LYS A 432 77.08 80.70 26.09
C LYS A 432 75.58 80.80 25.88
N LEU A 433 75.04 82.02 25.74
CA LEU A 433 73.63 82.22 25.42
C LEU A 433 73.29 81.70 24.01
N VAL A 434 74.18 81.91 23.03
CA VAL A 434 74.03 81.38 21.66
C VAL A 434 74.11 79.84 21.65
N GLU A 435 75.05 79.22 22.39
CA GLU A 435 75.09 77.76 22.53
C GLU A 435 73.81 77.18 23.16
N GLN A 436 73.26 77.86 24.18
CA GLN A 436 72.01 77.45 24.81
C GLN A 436 70.81 77.58 23.84
N GLN A 437 70.73 78.66 23.07
CA GLN A 437 69.69 78.87 22.06
C GLN A 437 69.76 77.83 20.94
N LEU A 438 70.96 77.50 20.45
CA LEU A 438 71.15 76.44 19.45
C LEU A 438 70.77 75.05 19.99
N ALA A 439 71.03 74.77 21.26
CA ALA A 439 70.60 73.52 21.90
C ALA A 439 69.06 73.43 22.03
N GLU A 440 68.41 74.55 22.35
CA GLU A 440 66.93 74.65 22.43
C GLU A 440 66.28 74.53 21.04
N GLU A 441 66.82 75.20 20.01
CA GLU A 441 66.36 75.07 18.63
C GLU A 441 66.47 73.62 18.12
N ASN A 442 67.60 72.95 18.37
CA ASN A 442 67.79 71.54 18.01
C ASN A 442 66.84 70.58 18.75
N LYS A 443 66.38 70.93 19.96
CA LYS A 443 65.35 70.19 20.69
C LYS A 443 63.97 70.41 20.06
N LEU A 444 63.61 71.67 19.78
CA LEU A 444 62.34 72.05 19.16
C LEU A 444 62.20 71.48 17.73
N LEU A 445 63.28 71.39 16.96
CA LEU A 445 63.27 70.75 15.63
C LEU A 445 62.93 69.25 15.72
N LYS A 446 63.53 68.52 16.66
CA LYS A 446 63.22 67.09 16.90
C LYS A 446 61.78 66.88 17.38
N GLU A 447 61.29 67.77 18.25
CA GLU A 447 59.88 67.77 18.66
C GLU A 447 58.95 68.06 17.48
N GLN A 448 59.32 68.98 16.57
CA GLN A 448 58.58 69.25 15.34
C GLN A 448 58.57 68.05 14.38
N GLU A 449 59.68 67.31 14.25
CA GLU A 449 59.76 66.09 13.42
C GLU A 449 58.88 64.97 13.98
N ASN A 450 58.96 64.70 15.29
CA ASN A 450 58.09 63.74 15.97
C ASN A 450 56.59 64.09 15.77
N MET A 451 56.24 65.38 15.83
CA MET A 451 54.87 65.83 15.60
C MET A 451 54.44 65.71 14.12
N LYS A 452 55.34 65.92 13.15
CA LYS A 452 55.07 65.64 11.73
C LYS A 452 54.80 64.15 11.49
N GLU A 453 55.60 63.26 12.09
CA GLU A 453 55.39 61.81 11.98
C GLU A 453 54.07 61.37 12.64
N LEU A 454 53.72 61.93 13.80
CA LEU A 454 52.44 61.67 14.46
C LEU A 454 51.25 62.11 13.58
N VAL A 455 51.32 63.31 13.00
CA VAL A 455 50.30 63.80 12.06
C VAL A 455 50.19 62.91 10.82
N PHE A 456 51.31 62.50 10.21
CA PHE A 456 51.31 61.57 9.08
C PHE A 456 50.64 60.23 9.42
N ASN A 457 50.97 59.66 10.59
CA ASN A 457 50.34 58.43 11.07
C ASN A 457 48.83 58.60 11.35
N LEU A 458 48.41 59.72 11.93
CA LEU A 458 46.99 60.04 12.14
C LEU A 458 46.22 60.22 10.83
N VAL A 459 46.80 60.87 9.82
CA VAL A 459 46.21 60.98 8.48
C VAL A 459 46.06 59.61 7.83
N ARG A 460 47.09 58.76 7.87
CA ARG A 460 47.03 57.39 7.34
C ARG A 460 45.95 56.54 8.05
N MET A 461 45.87 56.61 9.37
CA MET A 461 44.83 55.92 10.15
C MET A 461 43.43 56.44 9.84
N THR A 462 43.29 57.76 9.60
CA THR A 462 42.02 58.37 9.21
C THR A 462 41.56 57.87 7.84
N GLN A 463 42.45 57.79 6.85
CA GLN A 463 42.13 57.22 5.53
C GLN A 463 41.67 55.76 5.64
N ILE A 464 42.41 54.91 6.36
CA ILE A 464 42.04 53.50 6.60
C ILE A 464 40.64 53.40 7.23
N LYS A 465 40.28 54.32 8.15
CA LYS A 465 38.94 54.34 8.75
C LYS A 465 37.83 54.88 7.84
N ILE A 466 38.16 55.73 6.87
CA ILE A 466 37.24 56.12 5.78
C ILE A 466 37.00 54.91 4.87
N ASP A 467 38.05 54.23 4.43
CA ASP A 467 37.98 53.07 3.53
C ASP A 467 37.21 51.90 4.18
N GLU A 468 37.50 51.59 5.45
CA GLU A 468 36.73 50.62 6.24
C GLU A 468 35.25 50.97 6.30
N LYS A 469 34.92 52.25 6.53
CA LYS A 469 33.53 52.72 6.65
C LYS A 469 32.80 52.62 5.32
N GLU A 470 33.45 52.98 4.21
CA GLU A 470 32.87 52.89 2.89
C GLU A 470 32.64 51.42 2.48
N GLN A 471 33.61 50.53 2.74
CA GLN A 471 33.45 49.09 2.48
C GLN A 471 32.30 48.49 3.31
N LYS A 472 32.24 48.79 4.62
CA LYS A 472 31.14 48.36 5.51
C LYS A 472 29.78 48.89 5.03
N SER A 473 29.73 50.13 4.52
CA SER A 473 28.52 50.72 3.91
C SER A 473 28.09 49.99 2.63
N LYS A 474 29.03 49.72 1.72
CA LYS A 474 28.79 48.96 0.47
C LYS A 474 28.25 47.56 0.77
N ASP A 475 28.82 46.86 1.75
CA ASP A 475 28.41 45.49 2.09
C ASP A 475 27.09 45.46 2.88
N PHE A 476 26.83 46.46 3.73
CA PHE A 476 25.49 46.67 4.33
C PHE A 476 24.43 46.88 3.25
N LEU A 477 24.68 47.74 2.25
CA LEU A 477 23.72 48.01 1.18
C LEU A 477 23.45 46.75 0.33
N LYS A 478 24.48 45.97 -0.01
CA LYS A 478 24.33 44.65 -0.67
C LYS A 478 23.48 43.70 0.18
N ALA A 479 23.71 43.63 1.48
CA ALA A 479 22.93 42.78 2.40
C ALA A 479 21.46 43.23 2.50
N GLN A 480 21.22 44.54 2.61
CA GLN A 480 19.89 45.14 2.65
C GLN A 480 19.11 44.90 1.35
N GLN A 481 19.78 44.98 0.19
CA GLN A 481 19.18 44.67 -1.11
C GLN A 481 18.84 43.18 -1.25
N LYS A 482 19.75 42.28 -0.83
CA LYS A 482 19.49 40.82 -0.77
C LYS A 482 18.28 40.50 0.12
N TYR A 483 18.26 41.05 1.34
CA TYR A 483 17.13 40.91 2.28
C TYR A 483 15.81 41.40 1.65
N THR A 484 15.82 42.59 1.04
CA THR A 484 14.64 43.16 0.38
C THR A 484 14.11 42.27 -0.76
N ASN A 485 15.00 41.62 -1.51
CA ASN A 485 14.61 40.70 -2.57
C ASN A 485 14.05 39.38 -2.00
N ILE A 486 14.67 38.80 -0.97
CA ILE A 486 14.17 37.61 -0.28
C ILE A 486 12.77 37.87 0.32
N VAL A 487 12.54 39.04 0.94
CA VAL A 487 11.22 39.43 1.47
C VAL A 487 10.17 39.59 0.36
N LYS A 488 10.54 40.02 -0.85
CA LYS A 488 9.63 40.03 -2.02
C LYS A 488 9.32 38.62 -2.49
N GLU A 489 10.31 37.73 -2.55
CA GLU A 489 10.15 36.34 -2.97
C GLU A 489 9.26 35.55 -2.00
N ILE A 490 9.47 35.69 -0.68
CA ILE A 490 8.60 35.09 0.35
C ILE A 490 7.14 35.53 0.15
N LYS A 491 6.89 36.84 -0.05
CA LYS A 491 5.54 37.36 -0.31
C LYS A 491 4.91 36.82 -1.60
N ALA A 492 5.71 36.58 -2.64
CA ALA A 492 5.24 35.94 -3.86
C ALA A 492 4.90 34.45 -3.63
N LYS A 493 5.74 33.72 -2.90
CA LYS A 493 5.52 32.31 -2.53
C LYS A 493 4.30 32.14 -1.61
N ASP A 494 4.06 33.05 -0.68
CA ASP A 494 2.84 33.08 0.14
C ASP A 494 1.57 33.27 -0.70
N LEU A 495 1.63 34.09 -1.75
CA LEU A 495 0.52 34.28 -2.68
C LEU A 495 0.27 33.02 -3.53
N GLU A 496 1.34 32.39 -4.03
CA GLU A 496 1.30 31.12 -4.75
C GLU A 496 0.69 30.00 -3.86
N ILE A 497 1.17 29.84 -2.63
CA ILE A 497 0.63 28.90 -1.63
C ILE A 497 -0.86 29.18 -1.37
N ARG A 498 -1.28 30.45 -1.29
CA ARG A 498 -2.68 30.85 -1.12
C ARG A 498 -3.54 30.46 -2.32
N ILE A 499 -3.02 30.59 -3.54
CA ILE A 499 -3.68 30.14 -4.78
C ILE A 499 -3.79 28.61 -4.81
N HIS A 500 -2.74 27.86 -4.47
CA HIS A 500 -2.79 26.40 -4.40
C HIS A 500 -3.75 25.90 -3.32
N LYS A 501 -3.83 26.56 -2.16
CA LYS A 501 -4.85 26.27 -1.13
C LYS A 501 -6.27 26.47 -1.67
N LYS A 502 -6.55 27.57 -2.38
CA LYS A 502 -7.85 27.79 -3.05
C LYS A 502 -8.15 26.69 -4.07
N LYS A 503 -7.22 26.38 -4.97
CA LYS A 503 -7.36 25.30 -5.99
C LYS A 503 -7.64 23.93 -5.33
N LYS A 504 -6.93 23.59 -4.24
CA LYS A 504 -7.19 22.36 -3.47
C LYS A 504 -8.63 22.31 -2.95
N CYS A 505 -9.11 23.36 -2.30
CA CYS A 505 -10.49 23.41 -1.80
C CYS A 505 -11.53 23.26 -2.92
N GLU A 506 -11.29 23.87 -4.07
CA GLU A 506 -12.19 23.74 -5.22
C GLU A 506 -12.19 22.32 -5.81
N ILE A 507 -11.02 21.68 -5.94
CA ILE A 507 -10.92 20.28 -6.38
C ILE A 507 -11.66 19.36 -5.41
N TYR A 508 -11.51 19.55 -4.10
CA TYR A 508 -12.28 18.80 -3.09
C TYR A 508 -13.80 19.01 -3.21
N ARG A 509 -14.26 20.23 -3.53
CA ARG A 509 -15.68 20.51 -3.82
C ARG A 509 -16.15 19.72 -5.06
N ARG A 510 -15.43 19.83 -6.18
CA ARG A 510 -15.75 19.12 -7.43
C ARG A 510 -15.76 17.60 -7.23
N LEU A 511 -14.82 17.05 -6.44
CA LEU A 511 -14.76 15.62 -6.13
C LEU A 511 -15.96 15.16 -5.29
N LYS A 512 -16.41 15.98 -4.33
CA LYS A 512 -17.60 15.72 -3.50
C LYS A 512 -18.91 15.81 -4.31
N GLU A 513 -18.95 16.69 -5.31
CA GLU A 513 -20.05 16.77 -6.28
C GLU A 513 -20.08 15.57 -7.22
N PHE A 514 -18.91 15.14 -7.73
CA PHE A 514 -18.79 13.93 -8.54
C PHE A 514 -19.17 12.65 -7.79
N ALA A 515 -18.79 12.52 -6.51
CA ALA A 515 -19.20 11.40 -5.66
C ALA A 515 -20.73 11.32 -5.52
N LYS A 516 -21.40 12.44 -5.24
CA LYS A 516 -22.88 12.51 -5.21
C LYS A 516 -23.50 12.10 -6.55
N LEU A 517 -22.91 12.52 -7.67
CA LEU A 517 -23.39 12.15 -9.00
C LEU A 517 -23.25 10.63 -9.24
N TYR A 518 -22.12 10.06 -8.85
CA TYR A 518 -21.86 8.62 -8.92
C TYR A 518 -22.85 7.81 -8.07
N ASP A 519 -23.11 8.22 -6.82
CA ASP A 519 -24.11 7.58 -5.97
C ASP A 519 -25.53 7.70 -6.55
N THR A 520 -25.85 8.84 -7.20
CA THR A 520 -27.13 9.02 -7.90
C THR A 520 -27.26 8.02 -9.06
N ILE A 521 -26.26 7.95 -9.95
CA ILE A 521 -26.23 7.01 -11.08
C ILE A 521 -26.26 5.54 -10.59
N ARG A 522 -25.53 5.21 -9.53
CA ARG A 522 -25.54 3.89 -8.88
C ARG A 522 -26.94 3.53 -8.37
N ASN A 523 -27.62 4.48 -7.73
CA ASN A 523 -28.98 4.29 -7.23
C ASN A 523 -29.99 4.13 -8.38
N GLU A 524 -29.86 4.87 -9.48
CA GLU A 524 -30.73 4.69 -10.66
C GLU A 524 -30.48 3.36 -11.38
N ARG A 525 -29.21 2.98 -11.58
CA ARG A 525 -28.84 1.64 -12.05
C ARG A 525 -29.47 0.55 -11.17
N ASN A 526 -29.44 0.71 -9.84
CA ASN A 526 -30.08 -0.23 -8.93
C ASN A 526 -31.62 -0.23 -9.07
N LYS A 527 -32.28 0.91 -9.31
CA LYS A 527 -33.72 0.96 -9.65
C LYS A 527 -34.01 0.17 -10.93
N PHE A 528 -33.23 0.37 -12.00
CA PHE A 528 -33.40 -0.35 -13.28
C PHE A 528 -33.18 -1.85 -13.11
N VAL A 529 -32.12 -2.27 -12.40
CA VAL A 529 -31.85 -3.69 -12.09
C VAL A 529 -33.00 -4.31 -11.29
N ASN A 530 -33.57 -3.58 -10.31
CA ASN A 530 -34.72 -4.06 -9.54
C ASN A 530 -36.01 -4.16 -10.38
N LEU A 531 -36.24 -3.24 -11.33
CA LEU A 531 -37.34 -3.33 -12.29
C LEU A 531 -37.16 -4.51 -13.26
N LEU A 532 -35.93 -4.76 -13.72
CA LEU A 532 -35.59 -5.85 -14.62
C LEU A 532 -35.78 -7.23 -13.95
N HIS A 533 -35.37 -7.37 -12.67
CA HIS A 533 -35.69 -8.56 -11.86
C HIS A 533 -37.21 -8.76 -11.69
N LYS A 534 -37.96 -7.69 -11.37
CA LYS A 534 -39.44 -7.76 -11.27
C LYS A 534 -40.09 -8.15 -12.59
N ALA A 535 -39.56 -7.69 -13.73
CA ALA A 535 -40.04 -8.05 -15.06
C ALA A 535 -39.77 -9.54 -15.39
N HIS A 536 -38.57 -10.06 -15.07
CA HIS A 536 -38.28 -11.49 -15.22
C HIS A 536 -39.12 -12.36 -14.29
N GLN A 537 -39.34 -11.96 -13.03
CA GLN A 537 -40.26 -12.67 -12.13
C GLN A 537 -41.71 -12.67 -12.65
N LYS A 538 -42.20 -11.56 -13.21
CA LYS A 538 -43.52 -11.51 -13.86
C LYS A 538 -43.60 -12.40 -15.11
N LYS A 539 -42.53 -12.49 -15.92
CA LYS A 539 -42.46 -13.44 -17.04
C LYS A 539 -42.45 -14.91 -16.57
N LYS A 540 -41.77 -15.23 -15.45
CA LYS A 540 -41.80 -16.57 -14.83
C LYS A 540 -43.13 -16.92 -14.12
N LYS A 541 -44.05 -15.97 -13.93
CA LYS A 541 -45.43 -16.18 -13.41
C LYS A 541 -46.52 -16.06 -14.49
N LYS A 542 -46.14 -16.10 -15.77
CA LYS A 542 -47.05 -16.15 -16.93
C LYS A 542 -46.74 -17.32 -17.88
N LYS A 543 -45.98 -18.28 -17.38
CA LYS A 543 -46.01 -19.70 -17.76
C LYS A 543 -46.45 -20.47 -16.51
#